data_AF-A0A0N0NMV8-F1
#
_entry.id   AF-A0A0N0NMV8-F1
#
_cell.length_a   1.000
_cell.length_b   1.000
_cell.length_c   1.000
_cell.angle_alpha   90.00
_cell.angle_beta   90.00
_cell.angle_gamma   90.00
#
_symmetry.space_group_name_H-M   'P 1'
#
loop_
_entity.id
_entity.type
_entity.pdbx_description
1 polymer ?
#
loop_
_entity_poly.entity_id
_entity_poly.type
_entity_poly.pdbx_seq_one_letter_code
_entity_poly.pdbx_strand_id
1 'polypeptide(L)'
;MSSMLSWPYPSGALSGYWRPVTSTINWCEEDYYATPYSAELINSLTNLWFIYLAQRGIRNCLSQRHDRIFLWAFSSYLMIGVGSFIFHSTLKYPMQLLDELSMIYTTCILFFATFEHGLEGRNRVLLGVLVGGIAIFVTGYYHYLGDPVFHQNVFAFLTAVVFFRSLWKMEKTLRPSRRMSVQGVSAAEQARRDRRDGDILRAMWKMIPFGLLSVASGFLVWNLDNIYCDDLRRWRRAVGLPWGILLEGHGWWHLLTGVAEYFNIVWSIWLRHCLDGRQDEVELRWPTMLSSMPEVVRKSSHAKIKQR
;
A
#
# COMPACT_ATOMS: atom_id res chain seq x y z
N MET A 1 -15.20 -31.34 22.05
CA MET A 1 -14.75 -30.86 23.37
C MET A 1 -14.49 -29.37 23.25
N SER A 2 -15.38 -28.52 23.75
CA SER A 2 -15.13 -27.09 23.88
C SER A 2 -14.09 -26.89 24.99
N SER A 3 -12.87 -26.47 24.63
CA SER A 3 -11.95 -25.93 25.65
C SER A 3 -12.53 -24.60 26.14
N MET A 4 -12.25 -24.19 27.38
CA MET A 4 -12.78 -22.91 27.93
C MET A 4 -12.37 -21.66 27.12
N LEU A 5 -11.47 -21.81 26.13
CA LEU A 5 -10.93 -20.74 25.28
C LEU A 5 -11.19 -20.98 23.77
N SER A 6 -12.01 -21.97 23.41
CA SER A 6 -12.37 -22.23 22.01
C SER A 6 -13.85 -22.62 21.87
N TRP A 7 -14.55 -21.95 20.96
CA TRP A 7 -15.90 -22.30 20.54
C TRP A 7 -15.94 -22.84 19.11
N PRO A 8 -16.94 -23.66 18.76
CA PRO A 8 -17.03 -24.24 17.43
C PRO A 8 -17.02 -23.17 16.34
N TYR A 9 -16.24 -23.41 15.28
CA TYR A 9 -16.34 -22.63 14.07
C TYR A 9 -17.68 -22.97 13.39
N PRO A 10 -18.55 -21.99 13.11
CA PRO A 10 -19.87 -22.24 12.56
C PRO A 10 -19.82 -23.10 11.29
N SER A 11 -20.60 -24.17 11.27
CA SER A 11 -20.73 -25.05 10.11
C SER A 11 -22.01 -24.70 9.35
N GLY A 12 -21.88 -23.99 8.24
CA GLY A 12 -23.00 -23.68 7.34
C GLY A 12 -23.08 -22.20 7.02
N ALA A 13 -23.16 -21.89 5.72
CA ALA A 13 -23.41 -20.53 5.27
C ALA A 13 -24.83 -20.13 5.68
N LEU A 14 -24.94 -19.04 6.44
CA LEU A 14 -26.24 -18.41 6.67
C LEU A 14 -26.84 -17.97 5.33
N SER A 15 -28.16 -17.76 5.29
CA SER A 15 -28.80 -17.11 4.14
C SER A 15 -28.28 -15.67 4.05
N GLY A 16 -27.33 -15.45 3.15
CA GLY A 16 -26.64 -14.17 2.98
C GLY A 16 -27.52 -13.11 2.37
N TYR A 17 -27.56 -11.93 2.97
CA TYR A 17 -28.35 -10.77 2.55
C TYR A 17 -28.01 -10.32 1.13
N TRP A 18 -26.72 -10.38 0.74
CA TRP A 18 -26.26 -9.94 -0.57
C TRP A 18 -26.25 -11.04 -1.63
N ARG A 19 -26.88 -12.21 -1.41
CA ARG A 19 -26.97 -13.25 -2.45
C ARG A 19 -27.78 -12.77 -3.67
N PRO A 20 -27.52 -13.29 -4.90
CA PRO A 20 -26.47 -14.25 -5.26
C PRO A 20 -25.07 -13.61 -5.39
N VAL A 21 -24.01 -14.40 -5.23
CA VAL A 21 -22.63 -13.99 -5.55
C VAL A 21 -22.53 -13.75 -7.06
N THR A 22 -21.90 -12.63 -7.45
CA THR A 22 -21.75 -12.25 -8.87
C THR A 22 -20.31 -11.96 -9.26
N SER A 23 -19.39 -11.88 -8.30
CA SER A 23 -17.96 -11.73 -8.54
C SER A 23 -17.40 -12.93 -9.30
N THR A 24 -16.29 -12.70 -10.01
CA THR A 24 -15.56 -13.78 -10.71
C THR A 24 -14.70 -14.60 -9.74
N ILE A 25 -14.44 -14.05 -8.54
CA ILE A 25 -13.65 -14.68 -7.48
C ILE A 25 -14.43 -14.71 -6.16
N ASN A 26 -14.17 -15.76 -5.39
CA ASN A 26 -14.61 -15.98 -4.00
C ASN A 26 -13.42 -16.62 -3.27
N TRP A 27 -13.08 -16.11 -2.09
CA TRP A 27 -11.86 -16.49 -1.38
C TRP A 27 -12.08 -17.66 -0.43
N CYS A 28 -11.04 -18.04 0.32
CA CYS A 28 -11.10 -19.21 1.17
C CYS A 28 -11.92 -19.02 2.45
N GLU A 29 -12.21 -17.79 2.89
CA GLU A 29 -13.11 -17.58 4.03
C GLU A 29 -14.52 -18.11 3.69
N GLU A 30 -15.21 -18.74 4.65
CA GLU A 30 -16.56 -19.27 4.39
C GLU A 30 -17.64 -18.18 4.35
N ASP A 31 -18.37 -18.06 3.24
CA ASP A 31 -19.45 -17.07 3.10
C ASP A 31 -20.49 -17.12 4.24
N TYR A 32 -20.73 -15.96 4.87
CA TYR A 32 -21.77 -15.70 5.86
C TYR A 32 -21.72 -16.63 7.08
N TYR A 33 -20.56 -17.20 7.43
CA TYR A 33 -20.44 -18.11 8.57
C TYR A 33 -20.72 -17.41 9.92
N ALA A 34 -20.37 -16.13 10.02
CA ALA A 34 -20.48 -15.34 11.25
C ALA A 34 -21.73 -14.43 11.30
N THR A 35 -22.17 -13.91 10.16
CA THR A 35 -23.31 -12.98 10.05
C THR A 35 -23.93 -13.02 8.66
N PRO A 36 -25.26 -12.82 8.51
CA PRO A 36 -25.90 -12.79 7.19
C PRO A 36 -25.58 -11.51 6.39
N TYR A 37 -24.97 -10.48 6.99
CA TYR A 37 -24.76 -9.18 6.35
C TYR A 37 -23.40 -8.98 5.67
N SER A 38 -22.42 -9.83 5.98
CA SER A 38 -21.05 -9.78 5.44
C SER A 38 -20.65 -11.19 5.02
N ALA A 39 -20.32 -11.38 3.74
CA ALA A 39 -19.94 -12.69 3.21
C ALA A 39 -18.64 -13.19 3.83
N GLU A 40 -17.55 -12.45 3.69
CA GLU A 40 -16.25 -12.81 4.25
C GLU A 40 -15.91 -11.80 5.36
N LEU A 41 -16.23 -12.13 6.61
CA LEU A 41 -16.20 -11.17 7.72
C LEU A 41 -14.78 -10.73 8.07
N ILE A 42 -13.83 -11.66 8.17
CA ILE A 42 -12.44 -11.38 8.52
C ILE A 42 -11.75 -10.64 7.37
N ASN A 43 -11.93 -11.08 6.14
CA ASN A 43 -11.44 -10.39 4.94
C ASN A 43 -12.02 -8.98 4.86
N SER A 44 -13.29 -8.77 5.21
CA SER A 44 -13.88 -7.42 5.29
C SER A 44 -13.25 -6.60 6.42
N LEU A 45 -13.24 -7.09 7.66
CA LEU A 45 -12.80 -6.30 8.82
C LEU A 45 -11.31 -5.97 8.80
N THR A 46 -10.47 -6.83 8.24
CA THR A 46 -9.03 -6.57 8.10
C THR A 46 -8.75 -5.35 7.22
N ASN A 47 -9.66 -4.97 6.32
CA ASN A 47 -9.55 -3.74 5.52
C ASN A 47 -9.78 -2.44 6.31
N LEU A 48 -10.30 -2.50 7.54
CA LEU A 48 -10.32 -1.33 8.44
C LEU A 48 -8.90 -0.84 8.74
N TRP A 49 -7.90 -1.72 8.67
CA TRP A 49 -6.51 -1.37 8.82
C TRP A 49 -6.00 -0.50 7.66
N PHE A 50 -6.33 -0.85 6.41
CA PHE A 50 -6.06 0.00 5.24
C PHE A 50 -6.67 1.39 5.42
N ILE A 51 -7.96 1.44 5.79
CA ILE A 51 -8.69 2.71 5.99
C ILE A 51 -8.00 3.57 7.05
N TYR A 52 -7.62 2.98 8.19
CA TYR A 52 -6.90 3.67 9.25
C TYR A 52 -5.54 4.23 8.77
N LEU A 53 -4.72 3.40 8.13
CA LEU A 53 -3.41 3.82 7.61
C LEU A 53 -3.54 4.91 6.55
N ALA A 54 -4.53 4.81 5.67
CA ALA A 54 -4.78 5.82 4.64
C ALA A 54 -5.18 7.16 5.26
N GLN A 55 -6.09 7.16 6.23
CA GLN A 55 -6.47 8.37 6.97
C GLN A 55 -5.29 9.00 7.70
N ARG A 56 -4.42 8.16 8.31
CA ARG A 56 -3.18 8.62 8.94
C ARG A 56 -2.27 9.32 7.94
N GLY A 57 -2.05 8.71 6.77
CA GLY A 57 -1.26 9.29 5.68
C GLY A 57 -1.84 10.59 5.13
N ILE A 58 -3.16 10.66 4.92
CA ILE A 58 -3.87 11.89 4.51
C ILE A 58 -3.63 13.01 5.52
N ARG A 59 -3.81 12.73 6.82
CA ARG A 59 -3.57 13.71 7.90
C ARG A 59 -2.11 14.20 7.91
N ASN A 60 -1.15 13.30 7.69
CA ASN A 60 0.26 13.66 7.58
C ASN A 60 0.52 14.56 6.35
N CYS A 61 0.01 14.19 5.16
CA CYS A 61 0.11 15.01 3.94
C CYS A 61 -0.44 16.43 4.13
N LEU A 62 -1.63 16.56 4.74
CA LEU A 62 -2.28 17.85 4.98
C LEU A 62 -1.53 18.69 6.03
N SER A 63 -1.19 18.09 7.19
CA SER A 63 -0.53 18.80 8.29
C SER A 63 0.89 19.24 7.94
N GLN A 64 1.64 18.41 7.22
CA GLN A 64 3.02 18.69 6.83
C GLN A 64 3.14 19.39 5.47
N ARG A 65 2.01 19.61 4.78
CA ARG A 65 1.94 20.23 3.44
C ARG A 65 2.88 19.55 2.46
N HIS A 66 2.75 18.24 2.33
CA HIS A 66 3.43 17.46 1.30
C HIS A 66 2.80 17.73 -0.08
N ASP A 67 3.51 17.35 -1.14
CA ASP A 67 3.02 17.56 -2.50
C ASP A 67 1.66 16.87 -2.72
N ARG A 68 0.74 17.56 -3.42
CA ARG A 68 -0.66 17.12 -3.58
C ARG A 68 -0.80 15.74 -4.22
N ILE A 69 0.18 15.31 -5.01
CA ILE A 69 0.18 13.97 -5.62
C ILE A 69 0.14 12.85 -4.57
N PHE A 70 0.75 13.06 -3.40
CA PHE A 70 0.72 12.07 -2.31
C PHE A 70 -0.57 12.13 -1.49
N LEU A 71 -1.27 13.26 -1.49
CA LEU A 71 -2.65 13.31 -0.99
C LEU A 71 -3.57 12.46 -1.88
N TRP A 72 -3.39 12.53 -3.20
CA TRP A 72 -4.10 11.67 -4.14
C TRP A 72 -3.72 10.19 -3.98
N ALA A 73 -2.43 9.89 -3.78
CA ALA A 73 -1.97 8.52 -3.53
C ALA A 73 -2.65 7.93 -2.28
N PHE A 74 -2.63 8.63 -1.14
CA PHE A 74 -3.30 8.14 0.07
C PHE A 74 -4.84 8.13 -0.04
N SER A 75 -5.44 9.02 -0.84
CA SER A 75 -6.89 8.98 -1.11
C SER A 75 -7.27 7.78 -1.97
N SER A 76 -6.43 7.41 -2.93
CA SER A 76 -6.60 6.19 -3.74
C SER A 76 -6.36 4.93 -2.90
N TYR A 77 -5.37 4.95 -2.01
CA TYR A 77 -5.12 3.89 -1.03
C TYR A 77 -6.28 3.72 -0.02
N LEU A 78 -6.95 4.82 0.36
CA LEU A 78 -8.22 4.73 1.12
C LEU A 78 -9.32 4.03 0.31
N MET A 79 -9.39 4.29 -1.00
CA MET A 79 -10.35 3.64 -1.88
C MET A 79 -10.10 2.14 -2.00
N ILE A 80 -8.84 1.67 -1.98
CA ILE A 80 -8.52 0.24 -1.89
C ILE A 80 -9.18 -0.37 -0.65
N GLY A 81 -8.92 0.21 0.53
CA GLY A 81 -9.49 -0.32 1.78
C GLY A 81 -11.02 -0.30 1.82
N VAL A 82 -11.66 0.77 1.33
CA VAL A 82 -13.12 0.86 1.27
C VAL A 82 -13.69 -0.10 0.22
N GLY A 83 -13.10 -0.16 -0.97
CA GLY A 83 -13.51 -1.05 -2.05
C GLY A 83 -13.42 -2.51 -1.64
N SER A 84 -12.28 -2.92 -1.07
CA SER A 84 -12.04 -4.26 -0.57
C SER A 84 -13.01 -4.62 0.57
N PHE A 85 -13.22 -3.73 1.55
CA PHE A 85 -14.22 -3.94 2.60
C PHE A 85 -15.62 -4.25 2.02
N ILE A 86 -16.08 -3.43 1.07
CA ILE A 86 -17.41 -3.60 0.48
C ILE A 86 -17.46 -4.84 -0.41
N PHE A 87 -16.38 -5.14 -1.15
CA PHE A 87 -16.27 -6.33 -1.97
C PHE A 87 -16.39 -7.60 -1.12
N HIS A 88 -15.57 -7.78 -0.09
CA HIS A 88 -15.62 -8.95 0.78
C HIS A 88 -16.94 -9.06 1.58
N SER A 89 -17.60 -7.94 1.85
CA SER A 89 -18.92 -7.96 2.49
C SER A 89 -20.03 -8.45 1.55
N THR A 90 -19.91 -8.21 0.24
CA THR A 90 -21.03 -8.36 -0.71
C THR A 90 -20.81 -9.41 -1.82
N LEU A 91 -19.55 -9.71 -2.16
CA LEU A 91 -19.12 -10.54 -3.29
C LEU A 91 -19.81 -10.16 -4.62
N LYS A 92 -19.87 -8.85 -4.87
CA LYS A 92 -20.48 -8.26 -6.08
C LYS A 92 -19.41 -7.83 -7.07
N TYR A 93 -19.64 -8.15 -8.34
CA TYR A 93 -18.70 -7.81 -9.40
C TYR A 93 -18.34 -6.31 -9.50
N PRO A 94 -19.28 -5.34 -9.39
CA PRO A 94 -18.91 -3.94 -9.37
C PRO A 94 -18.00 -3.53 -8.19
N MET A 95 -18.15 -4.21 -7.05
CA MET A 95 -17.32 -3.96 -5.87
C MET A 95 -15.96 -4.63 -6.00
N GLN A 96 -15.89 -5.81 -6.64
CA GLN A 96 -14.64 -6.44 -7.05
C GLN A 96 -13.83 -5.51 -7.96
N LEU A 97 -14.47 -4.88 -8.95
CA LEU A 97 -13.82 -3.88 -9.79
C LEU A 97 -13.30 -2.69 -8.98
N LEU A 98 -14.07 -2.20 -8.01
CA LEU A 98 -13.64 -1.11 -7.14
C LEU A 98 -12.40 -1.48 -6.32
N ASP A 99 -12.37 -2.67 -5.75
CA ASP A 99 -11.22 -3.22 -5.02
C ASP A 99 -10.00 -3.32 -5.93
N GLU A 100 -10.07 -4.16 -6.96
CA GLU A 100 -8.92 -4.48 -7.81
C GLU A 100 -8.43 -3.27 -8.62
N LEU A 101 -9.32 -2.51 -9.27
CA LEU A 101 -8.88 -1.40 -10.12
C LEU A 101 -8.32 -0.22 -9.32
N SER A 102 -8.78 -0.01 -8.08
CA SER A 102 -8.21 1.04 -7.22
C SER A 102 -6.73 0.78 -6.88
N MET A 103 -6.29 -0.48 -6.87
CA MET A 103 -4.87 -0.84 -6.76
C MET A 103 -4.09 -0.33 -7.97
N ILE A 104 -4.60 -0.57 -9.19
CA ILE A 104 -3.98 -0.08 -10.44
C ILE A 104 -3.91 1.45 -10.45
N TYR A 105 -4.98 2.13 -10.05
CA TYR A 105 -5.03 3.59 -10.03
C TYR A 105 -4.02 4.19 -9.05
N THR A 106 -3.87 3.57 -7.88
CA THR A 106 -2.85 3.96 -6.89
C THR A 106 -1.44 3.81 -7.48
N THR A 107 -1.14 2.68 -8.12
CA THR A 107 0.15 2.47 -8.77
C THR A 107 0.38 3.44 -9.94
N CYS A 108 -0.65 3.78 -10.72
CA CYS A 108 -0.58 4.81 -11.75
C CYS A 108 -0.26 6.19 -11.16
N ILE A 109 -0.86 6.57 -10.02
CA ILE A 109 -0.54 7.82 -9.31
C ILE A 109 0.92 7.83 -8.87
N LEU A 110 1.42 6.74 -8.29
CA LEU A 110 2.82 6.63 -7.87
C LEU A 110 3.78 6.61 -9.06
N PHE A 111 3.39 5.96 -10.17
CA PHE A 111 4.14 6.01 -11.42
C PHE A 111 4.25 7.45 -11.91
N PHE A 112 3.14 8.16 -12.00
CA PHE A 112 3.16 9.57 -12.40
C PHE A 112 4.04 10.39 -11.46
N ALA A 113 3.88 10.25 -10.14
CA ALA A 113 4.73 10.93 -9.16
C ALA A 113 6.21 10.64 -9.41
N THR A 114 6.60 9.38 -9.54
CA THR A 114 8.00 8.99 -9.73
C THR A 114 8.57 9.51 -11.04
N PHE A 115 7.82 9.47 -12.15
CA PHE A 115 8.35 9.83 -13.47
C PHE A 115 8.20 11.32 -13.82
N GLU A 116 7.25 12.05 -13.23
CA GLU A 116 7.05 13.47 -13.52
C GLU A 116 8.19 14.36 -13.01
N HIS A 117 8.95 13.90 -11.99
CA HIS A 117 9.94 14.74 -11.35
C HIS A 117 11.03 15.15 -12.35
N GLY A 118 11.15 16.46 -12.59
CA GLY A 118 12.07 17.07 -13.56
C GLY A 118 11.47 17.25 -14.96
N LEU A 119 10.20 16.88 -15.18
CA LEU A 119 9.46 17.17 -16.40
C LEU A 119 8.68 18.48 -16.26
N GLU A 120 8.70 19.30 -17.31
CA GLU A 120 7.99 20.57 -17.38
C GLU A 120 7.08 20.65 -18.62
N GLY A 121 6.09 21.54 -18.57
CA GLY A 121 5.20 21.88 -19.67
C GLY A 121 4.58 20.66 -20.36
N ARG A 122 4.81 20.55 -21.67
CA ARG A 122 4.22 19.52 -22.54
C ARG A 122 4.57 18.09 -22.10
N ASN A 123 5.81 17.83 -21.68
CA ASN A 123 6.26 16.46 -21.38
C ASN A 123 5.57 15.90 -20.13
N ARG A 124 5.31 16.75 -19.14
CA ARG A 124 4.54 16.38 -17.94
C ARG A 124 3.08 16.05 -18.27
N VAL A 125 2.47 16.84 -19.15
CA VAL A 125 1.09 16.58 -19.61
C VAL A 125 1.03 15.28 -20.42
N LEU A 126 1.98 15.06 -21.33
CA LEU A 126 2.06 13.81 -22.12
C LEU A 126 2.21 12.58 -21.22
N LEU A 127 3.03 12.66 -20.17
CA LEU A 127 3.13 11.59 -19.17
C LEU A 127 1.78 11.36 -18.47
N GLY A 128 1.08 12.42 -18.07
CA GLY A 128 -0.25 12.32 -17.46
C GLY A 128 -1.27 11.65 -18.38
N VAL A 129 -1.30 12.04 -19.66
CA VAL A 129 -2.16 11.43 -20.69
C VAL A 129 -1.81 9.96 -20.89
N LEU A 130 -0.53 9.61 -20.96
CA LEU A 130 -0.08 8.22 -21.10
C LEU A 130 -0.53 7.38 -19.90
N VAL A 131 -0.31 7.85 -18.67
CA VAL A 131 -0.69 7.14 -17.44
C VAL A 131 -2.21 6.99 -17.35
N GLY A 132 -2.97 8.05 -17.69
CA GLY A 132 -4.43 7.97 -17.78
C GLY A 132 -4.91 6.97 -18.83
N GLY A 133 -4.25 6.95 -20.00
CA GLY A 133 -4.51 5.98 -21.06
C GLY A 133 -4.26 4.54 -20.61
N ILE A 134 -3.18 4.28 -19.86
CA ILE A 134 -2.89 2.96 -19.26
C ILE A 134 -4.01 2.57 -18.29
N ALA A 135 -4.43 3.47 -17.40
CA ALA A 135 -5.50 3.17 -16.44
C ALA A 135 -6.83 2.84 -17.13
N ILE A 136 -7.21 3.59 -18.16
CA ILE A 136 -8.41 3.36 -18.97
C ILE A 136 -8.32 2.02 -19.72
N PHE A 137 -7.17 1.76 -20.36
CA PHE A 137 -6.95 0.51 -21.09
C PHE A 137 -7.04 -0.70 -20.16
N VAL A 138 -6.32 -0.69 -19.03
CA VAL A 138 -6.34 -1.80 -18.07
C VAL A 138 -7.75 -2.00 -17.52
N THR A 139 -8.48 -0.93 -17.22
CA THR A 139 -9.88 -1.01 -16.75
C THR A 139 -10.78 -1.67 -17.79
N GLY A 140 -10.76 -1.17 -19.03
CA GLY A 140 -11.62 -1.69 -20.11
C GLY A 140 -11.27 -3.12 -20.49
N TYR A 141 -9.97 -3.44 -20.59
CA TYR A 141 -9.53 -4.78 -20.95
C TYR A 141 -9.77 -5.78 -19.81
N TYR A 142 -9.54 -5.39 -18.56
CA TYR A 142 -9.84 -6.24 -17.42
C TYR A 142 -11.34 -6.54 -17.32
N HIS A 143 -12.19 -5.52 -17.51
CA HIS A 143 -13.63 -5.70 -17.54
C HIS A 143 -14.09 -6.62 -18.68
N TYR A 144 -13.49 -6.49 -19.86
CA TYR A 144 -13.77 -7.36 -21.01
C TYR A 144 -13.33 -8.81 -20.78
N LEU A 145 -12.13 -9.01 -20.23
CA LEU A 145 -11.53 -10.34 -20.06
C LEU A 145 -12.13 -11.11 -18.87
N GLY A 146 -12.40 -10.42 -17.76
CA GLY A 146 -12.90 -11.02 -16.51
C GLY A 146 -11.90 -11.94 -15.78
N ASP A 147 -10.64 -11.97 -16.21
CA ASP A 147 -9.59 -12.83 -15.64
C ASP A 147 -8.70 -12.07 -14.64
N PRO A 148 -8.79 -12.37 -13.33
CA PRO A 148 -8.02 -11.70 -12.29
C PRO A 148 -6.50 -11.84 -12.46
N VAL A 149 -6.02 -12.87 -13.18
CA VAL A 149 -4.58 -13.07 -13.44
C VAL A 149 -4.01 -11.94 -14.29
N PHE A 150 -4.79 -11.39 -15.24
CA PHE A 150 -4.37 -10.23 -16.02
C PHE A 150 -4.11 -9.01 -15.10
N HIS A 151 -5.06 -8.73 -14.21
CA HIS A 151 -4.92 -7.64 -13.23
C HIS A 151 -3.67 -7.82 -12.37
N GLN A 152 -3.47 -9.00 -11.80
CA GLN A 152 -2.34 -9.31 -10.92
C GLN A 152 -1.00 -9.09 -11.62
N ASN A 153 -0.86 -9.56 -12.87
CA ASN A 153 0.36 -9.39 -13.66
C ASN A 153 0.66 -7.93 -13.99
N VAL A 154 -0.36 -7.16 -14.40
CA VAL A 154 -0.21 -5.73 -14.68
C VAL A 154 0.16 -4.96 -13.41
N PHE A 155 -0.52 -5.24 -12.30
CA PHE A 155 -0.24 -4.63 -11.01
C PHE A 155 1.20 -4.90 -10.55
N ALA A 156 1.65 -6.17 -10.63
CA ALA A 156 3.01 -6.55 -10.26
C ALA A 156 4.07 -5.86 -11.13
N PHE A 157 3.85 -5.82 -12.45
CA PHE A 157 4.75 -5.17 -13.39
C PHE A 157 4.88 -3.66 -13.13
N LEU A 158 3.75 -2.95 -13.01
CA LEU A 158 3.76 -1.50 -12.75
C LEU A 158 4.43 -1.20 -11.40
N THR A 159 4.12 -1.98 -10.37
CA THR A 159 4.72 -1.81 -9.04
C THR A 159 6.22 -2.02 -9.07
N ALA A 160 6.72 -3.04 -9.77
CA ALA A 160 8.15 -3.28 -9.94
C ALA A 160 8.84 -2.10 -10.66
N VAL A 161 8.23 -1.58 -11.73
CA VAL A 161 8.77 -0.42 -12.47
C VAL A 161 8.87 0.81 -11.56
N VAL A 162 7.81 1.12 -10.81
CA VAL A 162 7.82 2.24 -9.84
C VAL A 162 8.88 2.04 -8.77
N PHE A 163 8.95 0.85 -8.18
CA PHE A 163 9.89 0.53 -7.11
C PHE A 163 11.34 0.66 -7.58
N PHE A 164 11.74 -0.03 -8.65
CA PHE A 164 13.12 0.01 -9.14
C PHE A 164 13.52 1.40 -9.65
N ARG A 165 12.60 2.13 -10.30
CA ARG A 165 12.84 3.51 -10.71
C ARG A 165 13.10 4.43 -9.52
N SER A 166 12.29 4.29 -8.47
CA SER A 166 12.41 5.09 -7.24
C SER A 166 13.68 4.73 -6.48
N LEU A 167 14.05 3.45 -6.42
CA LEU A 167 15.29 2.98 -5.81
C LEU A 167 16.52 3.55 -6.53
N TRP A 168 16.50 3.54 -7.87
CA TRP A 168 17.54 4.18 -8.66
C TRP A 168 17.63 5.68 -8.40
N LYS A 169 16.49 6.38 -8.28
CA LYS A 169 16.46 7.83 -7.98
C LYS A 169 17.04 8.11 -6.59
N MET A 170 16.63 7.36 -5.59
CA MET A 170 17.16 7.43 -4.22
C MET A 170 18.69 7.29 -4.23
N GLU A 171 19.20 6.22 -4.85
CA GLU A 171 20.63 5.93 -4.91
C GLU A 171 21.42 6.99 -5.69
N LYS A 172 20.90 7.46 -6.81
CA LYS A 172 21.57 8.48 -7.63
C LYS A 172 21.61 9.85 -6.92
N THR A 173 20.56 10.20 -6.19
CA THR A 173 20.45 11.51 -5.54
C THR A 173 21.20 11.58 -4.22
N LEU A 174 21.13 10.54 -3.39
CA LEU A 174 21.64 10.58 -2.02
C LEU A 174 23.04 9.99 -1.86
N ARG A 175 23.49 9.07 -2.74
CA ARG A 175 24.83 8.48 -2.58
C ARG A 175 25.91 9.48 -2.99
N PRO A 176 26.81 9.92 -2.08
CA PRO A 176 27.81 10.93 -2.41
C PRO A 176 28.71 10.54 -3.58
N SER A 177 29.08 9.25 -3.69
CA SER A 177 29.92 8.76 -4.79
C SER A 177 29.26 8.78 -6.17
N ARG A 178 27.93 8.94 -6.24
CA ARG A 178 27.18 9.03 -7.50
C ARG A 178 26.69 10.44 -7.80
N ARG A 179 26.87 11.37 -6.86
CA ARG A 179 26.42 12.75 -6.95
C ARG A 179 27.47 13.60 -7.66
N MET A 180 27.03 14.49 -8.55
CA MET A 180 27.92 15.48 -9.15
C MET A 180 28.36 16.50 -8.08
N SER A 181 29.65 16.85 -8.06
CA SER A 181 30.13 17.90 -7.15
C SER A 181 29.49 19.24 -7.54
N VAL A 182 29.02 19.98 -6.53
CA VAL A 182 28.43 21.30 -6.74
C VAL A 182 29.55 22.33 -6.64
N GLN A 183 29.84 23.02 -7.74
CA GLN A 183 30.81 24.11 -7.75
C GLN A 183 30.36 25.26 -6.83
N GLY A 184 31.30 25.89 -6.12
CA GLY A 184 31.03 27.03 -5.24
C GLY A 184 30.57 26.68 -3.81
N VAL A 185 30.59 25.41 -3.42
CA VAL A 185 30.28 24.98 -2.04
C VAL A 185 31.57 24.76 -1.25
N SER A 186 31.64 25.26 -0.01
CA SER A 186 32.80 25.05 0.86
C SER A 186 32.97 23.57 1.21
N ALA A 187 34.21 23.12 1.45
CA ALA A 187 34.49 21.73 1.82
C ALA A 187 33.71 21.30 3.09
N ALA A 188 33.55 22.22 4.05
CA ALA A 188 32.79 21.97 5.27
C ALA A 188 31.29 21.77 4.99
N GLU A 189 30.70 22.58 4.12
CA GLU A 189 29.28 22.42 3.73
C GLU A 189 29.05 21.17 2.89
N GLN A 190 30.01 20.80 2.02
CA GLN A 190 29.96 19.55 1.28
C GLN A 190 29.99 18.34 2.23
N ALA A 191 30.91 18.33 3.20
CA ALA A 191 30.98 17.26 4.21
C ALA A 191 29.69 17.16 5.06
N ARG A 192 29.07 18.29 5.42
CA ARG A 192 27.76 18.32 6.10
C ARG A 192 26.68 17.63 5.26
N ARG A 193 26.59 17.98 3.97
CA ARG A 193 25.61 17.40 3.02
C ARG A 193 25.82 15.91 2.84
N ASP A 194 27.06 15.47 2.63
CA ASP A 194 27.38 14.05 2.43
C ASP A 194 27.04 13.21 3.67
N ARG A 195 27.30 13.74 4.87
CA ARG A 195 26.91 13.09 6.12
C ARG A 195 25.39 12.95 6.23
N ARG A 196 24.66 14.05 6.02
CA ARG A 196 23.19 14.08 6.06
C ARG A 196 22.59 13.13 5.04
N ASP A 197 23.04 13.18 3.80
CA ASP A 197 22.50 12.34 2.71
C ASP A 197 22.82 10.86 2.98
N GLY A 198 23.99 10.56 3.54
CA GLY A 198 24.34 9.22 4.02
C GLY A 198 23.45 8.72 5.16
N ASP A 199 23.07 9.58 6.11
CA ASP A 199 22.13 9.26 7.18
C ASP A 199 20.73 8.95 6.62
N ILE A 200 20.23 9.79 5.71
CA ILE A 200 18.94 9.59 5.04
C ILE A 200 18.95 8.30 4.23
N LEU A 201 20.00 8.06 3.43
CA LEU A 201 20.12 6.86 2.60
C LEU A 201 20.10 5.59 3.47
N ARG A 202 20.82 5.59 4.60
CA ARG A 202 20.79 4.47 5.56
C ARG A 202 19.39 4.25 6.12
N ALA A 203 18.67 5.31 6.47
CA ALA A 203 17.31 5.20 7.00
C ALA A 203 16.32 4.70 5.95
N MET A 204 16.40 5.19 4.71
CA MET A 204 15.57 4.70 3.60
C MET A 204 15.85 3.22 3.29
N TRP A 205 17.12 2.81 3.28
CA TRP A 205 17.48 1.39 3.15
C TRP A 205 16.97 0.52 4.31
N LYS A 206 16.79 1.09 5.51
CA LYS A 206 16.13 0.38 6.61
C LYS A 206 14.63 0.22 6.40
N MET A 207 13.95 1.17 5.74
CA MET A 207 12.52 1.07 5.45
C MET A 207 12.20 -0.01 4.41
N ILE A 208 13.08 -0.20 3.42
CA ILE A 208 12.86 -1.10 2.27
C ILE A 208 12.59 -2.55 2.72
N PRO A 209 13.42 -3.21 3.55
CA PRO A 209 13.15 -4.55 4.02
C PRO A 209 11.82 -4.67 4.77
N PHE A 210 11.39 -3.66 5.52
CA PHE A 210 10.10 -3.71 6.22
C PHE A 210 8.94 -3.75 5.23
N GLY A 211 8.94 -2.89 4.21
CA GLY A 211 7.94 -2.91 3.16
C GLY A 211 7.96 -4.21 2.34
N LEU A 212 9.16 -4.63 1.89
CA LEU A 212 9.33 -5.83 1.06
C LEU A 212 8.99 -7.13 1.79
N LEU A 213 9.43 -7.29 3.04
CA LEU A 213 9.08 -8.45 3.84
C LEU A 213 7.57 -8.47 4.14
N SER A 214 6.97 -7.31 4.42
CA SER A 214 5.52 -7.24 4.65
C SER A 214 4.73 -7.72 3.42
N VAL A 215 5.00 -7.16 2.23
CA VAL A 215 4.29 -7.60 1.01
C VAL A 215 4.62 -9.05 0.63
N ALA A 216 5.87 -9.50 0.80
CA ALA A 216 6.27 -10.87 0.48
C ALA A 216 5.61 -11.89 1.42
N SER A 217 5.55 -11.60 2.73
CA SER A 217 4.83 -12.42 3.70
C SER A 217 3.32 -12.43 3.42
N GLY A 218 2.74 -11.28 3.07
CA GLY A 218 1.36 -11.20 2.63
C GLY A 218 1.12 -12.11 1.44
N PHE A 219 1.93 -11.96 0.38
CA PHE A 219 1.79 -12.72 -0.85
C PHE A 219 1.95 -14.23 -0.62
N LEU A 220 2.89 -14.63 0.23
CA LEU A 220 3.07 -16.03 0.62
C LEU A 220 1.81 -16.58 1.29
N VAL A 221 1.30 -15.89 2.31
CA VAL A 221 0.12 -16.35 3.06
C VAL A 221 -1.14 -16.34 2.18
N TRP A 222 -1.29 -15.36 1.29
CA TRP A 222 -2.34 -15.33 0.27
C TRP A 222 -2.28 -16.56 -0.65
N ASN A 223 -1.10 -16.92 -1.18
CA ASN A 223 -0.97 -18.11 -2.02
C ASN A 223 -1.28 -19.40 -1.26
N LEU A 224 -0.83 -19.51 -0.01
CA LEU A 224 -1.15 -20.66 0.84
C LEU A 224 -2.68 -20.78 1.05
N ASP A 225 -3.37 -19.67 1.25
CA ASP A 225 -4.83 -19.60 1.39
C ASP A 225 -5.57 -20.09 0.15
N ASN A 226 -5.06 -19.75 -1.05
CA ASN A 226 -5.61 -20.20 -2.32
C ASN A 226 -5.33 -21.68 -2.61
N ILE A 227 -4.11 -22.15 -2.37
CA ILE A 227 -3.67 -23.50 -2.74
C ILE A 227 -4.21 -24.56 -1.76
N TYR A 228 -4.19 -24.26 -0.46
CA TYR A 228 -4.53 -25.21 0.61
C TYR A 228 -5.87 -24.91 1.28
N CYS A 229 -6.82 -24.31 0.54
CA CYS A 229 -8.05 -23.81 1.12
C CYS A 229 -8.85 -24.90 1.87
N ASP A 230 -9.00 -26.09 1.27
CA ASP A 230 -9.75 -27.18 1.90
C ASP A 230 -9.10 -27.67 3.20
N ASP A 231 -7.76 -27.70 3.25
CA ASP A 231 -7.00 -28.03 4.45
C ASP A 231 -7.18 -26.96 5.53
N LEU A 232 -7.05 -25.68 5.15
CA LEU A 232 -7.19 -24.55 6.06
C LEU A 232 -8.60 -24.48 6.66
N ARG A 233 -9.66 -24.66 5.86
CA ARG A 233 -11.04 -24.74 6.35
C ARG A 233 -11.26 -25.92 7.30
N ARG A 234 -10.61 -27.07 7.06
CA ARG A 234 -10.64 -28.20 8.01
C ARG A 234 -9.94 -27.85 9.32
N TRP A 235 -8.78 -27.20 9.26
CA TRP A 235 -8.03 -26.79 10.44
C TRP A 235 -8.75 -25.70 11.23
N ARG A 236 -9.37 -24.71 10.58
CA ARG A 236 -10.21 -23.68 11.23
C ARG A 236 -11.31 -24.30 12.08
N ARG A 237 -11.99 -25.33 11.54
CA ARG A 237 -13.03 -26.08 12.25
C ARG A 237 -12.49 -26.93 13.40
N ALA A 238 -11.32 -27.53 13.24
CA ALA A 238 -10.68 -28.34 14.29
C ALA A 238 -10.17 -27.47 15.46
N VAL A 239 -9.61 -26.31 15.15
CA VAL A 239 -9.06 -25.35 16.12
C VAL A 239 -10.18 -24.58 16.85
N GLY A 240 -11.23 -24.20 16.11
CA GLY A 240 -12.33 -23.39 16.62
C GLY A 240 -11.96 -21.91 16.78
N LEU A 241 -12.95 -21.09 17.09
CA LEU A 241 -12.79 -19.64 17.27
C LEU A 241 -12.36 -19.31 18.72
N PRO A 242 -11.61 -18.22 18.95
CA PRO A 242 -11.18 -17.23 17.95
C PRO A 242 -9.93 -17.65 17.15
N TRP A 243 -9.25 -18.72 17.56
CA TRP A 243 -7.93 -19.10 17.02
C TRP A 243 -7.94 -19.49 15.54
N GLY A 244 -9.07 -20.00 15.03
CA GLY A 244 -9.28 -20.27 13.61
C GLY A 244 -9.12 -19.03 12.72
N ILE A 245 -9.38 -17.83 13.24
CA ILE A 245 -9.19 -16.56 12.52
C ILE A 245 -7.72 -16.39 12.09
N LEU A 246 -6.76 -16.93 12.86
CA LEU A 246 -5.34 -16.83 12.52
C LEU A 246 -4.99 -17.60 11.23
N LEU A 247 -5.86 -18.51 10.79
CA LEU A 247 -5.72 -19.27 9.55
C LEU A 247 -6.44 -18.61 8.37
N GLU A 248 -7.03 -17.43 8.53
CA GLU A 248 -7.59 -16.62 7.44
C GLU A 248 -6.45 -15.92 6.69
N GLY A 249 -5.85 -16.61 5.73
CA GLY A 249 -4.64 -16.14 5.08
C GLY A 249 -4.88 -14.89 4.23
N HIS A 250 -6.03 -14.80 3.57
CA HIS A 250 -6.42 -13.60 2.83
C HIS A 250 -6.61 -12.37 3.73
N GLY A 251 -7.07 -12.56 4.98
CA GLY A 251 -7.13 -11.48 5.98
C GLY A 251 -5.74 -10.96 6.36
N TRP A 252 -4.75 -11.85 6.53
CA TRP A 252 -3.36 -11.45 6.76
C TRP A 252 -2.75 -10.71 5.58
N TRP A 253 -3.10 -11.12 4.35
CA TRP A 253 -2.72 -10.39 3.15
C TRP A 253 -3.13 -8.93 3.21
N HIS A 254 -4.37 -8.62 3.63
CA HIS A 254 -4.80 -7.23 3.77
C HIS A 254 -3.95 -6.45 4.78
N LEU A 255 -3.73 -7.03 5.97
CA LEU A 255 -2.95 -6.36 7.01
C LEU A 255 -1.53 -6.04 6.54
N LEU A 256 -0.86 -7.02 5.93
CA LEU A 256 0.54 -6.93 5.55
C LEU A 256 0.77 -6.08 4.29
N THR A 257 -0.10 -6.18 3.29
CA THR A 257 -0.01 -5.33 2.09
C THR A 257 -0.41 -3.90 2.38
N GLY A 258 -1.37 -3.68 3.30
CA GLY A 258 -1.70 -2.37 3.83
C GLY A 258 -0.47 -1.68 4.43
N VAL A 259 0.27 -2.36 5.30
CA VAL A 259 1.53 -1.81 5.85
C VAL A 259 2.55 -1.54 4.75
N ALA A 260 2.74 -2.47 3.81
CA ALA A 260 3.73 -2.32 2.75
C ALA A 260 3.46 -1.08 1.88
N GLU A 261 2.20 -0.86 1.48
CA GLU A 261 1.83 0.29 0.66
C GLU A 261 1.93 1.61 1.42
N TYR A 262 1.55 1.63 2.71
CA TYR A 262 1.79 2.81 3.56
C TYR A 262 3.29 3.17 3.61
N PHE A 263 4.16 2.18 3.82
CA PHE A 263 5.61 2.39 3.81
C PHE A 263 6.11 2.90 2.46
N ASN A 264 5.60 2.36 1.35
CA ASN A 264 5.94 2.75 -0.01
C ASN A 264 5.59 4.22 -0.29
N ILE A 265 4.38 4.67 0.10
CA ILE A 265 3.95 6.06 -0.08
C ILE A 265 4.77 7.00 0.81
N VAL A 266 4.99 6.66 2.09
CA VAL A 266 5.82 7.48 3.01
C VAL A 266 7.26 7.59 2.52
N TRP A 267 7.84 6.48 2.06
CA TRP A 267 9.18 6.48 1.48
C TRP A 267 9.25 7.35 0.22
N SER A 268 8.23 7.29 -0.64
CA SER A 268 8.12 8.13 -1.85
C SER A 268 7.97 9.62 -1.51
N ILE A 269 7.24 9.97 -0.46
CA ILE A 269 7.17 11.36 0.06
C ILE A 269 8.56 11.82 0.49
N TRP A 270 9.28 11.01 1.25
CA TRP A 270 10.62 11.39 1.71
C TRP A 270 11.58 11.55 0.54
N LEU A 271 11.52 10.63 -0.43
CA LEU A 271 12.29 10.70 -1.66
C LEU A 271 11.99 11.99 -2.45
N ARG A 272 10.72 12.41 -2.54
CA ARG A 272 10.35 13.69 -3.18
C ARG A 272 11.10 14.86 -2.57
N HIS A 273 11.12 14.99 -1.24
CA HIS A 273 11.84 16.08 -0.59
C HIS A 273 13.34 16.04 -0.88
N CYS A 274 13.93 14.85 -0.98
CA CYS A 274 15.34 14.71 -1.35
C CYS A 274 15.60 15.14 -2.80
N LEU A 275 14.72 14.74 -3.72
CA LEU A 275 14.80 15.10 -5.13
C LEU A 275 14.63 16.61 -5.37
N ASP A 276 13.76 17.26 -4.60
CA ASP A 276 13.57 18.72 -4.61
C ASP A 276 14.69 19.49 -3.89
N GLY A 277 15.68 18.79 -3.32
CA GLY A 277 16.74 19.40 -2.51
C GLY A 277 16.30 19.90 -1.12
N ARG A 278 15.06 19.63 -0.71
CA ARG A 278 14.42 20.07 0.54
C ARG A 278 14.64 19.13 1.74
N GLN A 279 15.58 18.20 1.64
CA GLN A 279 15.86 17.24 2.71
C GLN A 279 16.31 17.85 4.05
N ASP A 280 16.75 19.12 4.08
CA ASP A 280 17.03 19.84 5.33
C ASP A 280 15.75 20.22 6.09
N GLU A 281 14.62 20.41 5.40
CA GLU A 281 13.35 20.87 5.97
C GLU A 281 12.59 19.77 6.72
N VAL A 282 12.88 18.51 6.42
CA VAL A 282 12.09 17.36 6.88
C VAL A 282 12.97 16.30 7.55
N GLU A 283 12.33 15.48 8.37
CA GLU A 283 12.92 14.30 8.99
C GLU A 283 11.92 13.15 9.01
N LEU A 284 12.43 11.91 9.06
CA LEU A 284 11.60 10.74 9.28
C LEU A 284 11.41 10.53 10.78
N ARG A 285 10.16 10.57 11.23
CA ARG A 285 9.77 10.17 12.58
C ARG A 285 9.33 8.71 12.56
N TRP A 286 10.18 7.84 13.12
CA TRP A 286 9.88 6.42 13.27
C TRP A 286 10.52 5.89 14.57
N PRO A 287 9.89 6.16 15.73
CA PRO A 287 10.50 5.91 17.04
C PRO A 287 10.70 4.42 17.34
N THR A 288 9.78 3.57 16.88
CA THR A 288 9.87 2.12 17.06
C THR A 288 9.58 1.41 15.74
N MET A 289 10.51 0.55 15.32
CA MET A 289 10.43 -0.08 13.99
C MET A 289 9.22 -1.00 13.84
N LEU A 290 8.79 -1.67 14.92
CA LEU A 290 7.73 -2.67 14.90
C LEU A 290 6.38 -2.17 15.43
N SER A 291 6.36 -1.17 16.31
CA SER A 291 5.14 -0.69 16.98
C SER A 291 4.71 0.71 16.56
N SER A 292 5.42 1.35 15.62
CA SER A 292 5.03 2.64 15.08
C SER A 292 5.10 2.66 13.56
N MET A 293 4.23 3.46 12.94
CA MET A 293 4.26 3.73 11.52
C MET A 293 5.12 4.97 11.24
N PRO A 294 6.00 4.93 10.23
CA PRO A 294 6.84 6.06 9.89
C PRO A 294 6.02 7.25 9.37
N GLU A 295 6.49 8.45 9.64
CA GLU A 295 5.93 9.68 9.08
C GLU A 295 7.06 10.63 8.71
N VAL A 296 6.92 11.30 7.56
CA VAL A 296 7.79 12.43 7.23
C VAL A 296 7.20 13.66 7.90
N VAL A 297 8.01 14.39 8.67
CA VAL A 297 7.57 15.58 9.39
C VAL A 297 8.53 16.73 9.13
N ARG A 298 8.04 17.97 9.17
CA ARG A 298 8.89 19.15 9.08
C ARG A 298 9.68 19.31 10.38
N LYS A 299 10.97 19.65 10.27
CA LYS A 299 11.80 19.96 11.44
C LYS A 299 11.28 21.21 12.15
N SER A 300 11.35 21.21 13.48
CA SER A 300 10.81 22.28 14.35
C SER A 300 11.36 23.67 14.02
N SER A 301 12.62 23.77 13.55
CA SER A 301 13.25 25.01 13.10
C SER A 301 12.58 25.63 11.86
N HIS A 302 11.99 24.81 10.98
CA HIS A 302 11.30 25.26 9.76
C HIS A 302 9.78 25.32 9.91
N ALA A 303 9.21 24.67 10.93
CA ALA A 303 7.77 24.72 11.22
C ALA A 303 7.30 26.13 11.66
N LYS A 304 8.16 26.89 12.36
CA LYS A 304 7.84 28.24 12.89
C LYS A 304 7.93 29.36 11.84
N ILE A 305 8.64 29.16 10.73
CA ILE A 305 8.92 30.21 9.73
C ILE A 305 7.69 30.51 8.83
N LYS A 306 6.74 29.57 8.70
CA LYS A 306 5.53 29.71 7.86
C LYS A 306 4.25 30.07 8.61
N GLN A 307 4.34 30.37 9.90
CA GLN A 307 3.22 30.88 10.72
C GLN A 307 3.24 32.41 10.89
N ARG A 308 4.11 33.10 10.16
CA ARG A 308 4.08 34.56 10.00
C ARG A 308 3.72 34.90 8.57
#